data_AF-A0A183BE09-F1
#
_entry.id   AF-A0A183BE09-F1
#
_cell.length_a   1.000
_cell.length_b   1.000
_cell.length_c   1.000
_cell.angle_alpha   90.00
_cell.angle_beta   90.00
_cell.angle_gamma   90.00
#
_symmetry.space_group_name_H-M   'P 1'
#
loop_
_entity.id
_entity.type
_entity.pdbx_description
1 polymer ?
#
loop_
_entity_poly.entity_id
_entity_poly.type
_entity_poly.pdbx_seq_one_letter_code
_entity_poly.pdbx_strand_id
1 'polypeptide(L)'
;MEGLPRISVVSLPLKVPGDPPDLSPMAKSLDVGFEEAAILFNISSLHTILGAKERRIDADSMKVACTHFQCAAWALETFAERHYAAEASGDLNTDLIRALAQLMTVSLPLTG
;
A
#
# COMPACT_ATOMS: atom_id res chain seq x y z
N MET A 1 35.28 3.54 17.22
CA MET A 1 33.85 3.54 17.62
C MET A 1 33.43 4.99 17.69
N GLU A 2 33.06 5.54 16.54
CA GLU A 2 32.62 6.93 16.39
C GLU A 2 31.32 7.12 17.17
N GLY A 3 31.33 8.02 18.15
CA GLY A 3 30.16 8.36 18.94
C GLY A 3 29.13 9.08 18.07
N LEU A 4 27.90 8.57 18.06
CA LEU A 4 26.76 9.22 17.43
C LEU A 4 26.65 10.69 17.90
N PRO A 5 26.45 11.66 16.99
CA PRO A 5 26.28 13.05 17.38
C PRO A 5 25.00 13.19 18.20
N ARG A 6 25.14 13.69 19.44
CA ARG A 6 23.99 14.07 20.28
C ARG A 6 23.29 15.23 19.60
N ILE A 7 22.12 14.96 19.03
CA ILE A 7 21.21 15.99 18.53
C ILE A 7 20.82 16.84 19.74
N SER A 8 21.28 18.09 19.77
CA SER A 8 20.93 19.05 20.81
C SER A 8 19.45 19.39 20.65
N VAL A 9 18.61 18.90 21.56
CA VAL A 9 17.14 19.10 21.54
C VAL A 9 16.74 20.56 21.84
N VAL A 10 17.72 21.46 22.02
CA VAL A 10 17.54 22.84 22.51
C VAL A 10 17.60 23.88 21.37
N SER A 11 17.14 23.54 20.16
CA SER A 11 16.95 24.53 19.09
C SER A 11 15.75 24.27 18.18
N LEU A 12 14.79 23.42 18.60
CA LEU A 12 13.49 23.40 17.92
C LEU A 12 12.79 24.75 18.18
N PRO A 13 12.30 25.45 17.15
CA PRO A 13 11.52 26.66 17.35
C PRO A 13 10.24 26.28 18.09
N LEU A 14 10.19 26.58 19.39
CA LEU A 14 8.97 26.56 20.19
C LEU A 14 8.04 27.66 19.65
N LYS A 15 7.16 27.29 18.72
CA LYS A 15 6.07 28.14 18.21
C LYS A 15 5.12 28.46 19.37
N VAL A 16 5.08 29.74 19.75
CA VAL A 16 4.13 30.38 20.69
C VAL A 16 2.68 30.08 20.27
N PRO A 17 1.73 29.88 21.21
CA PRO A 17 0.44 29.26 20.94
C PRO A 17 -0.44 30.19 20.10
N GLY A 18 -0.54 29.87 18.83
CA GLY A 18 -1.37 30.52 17.84
C GLY A 18 -2.01 29.42 17.01
N ASP A 19 -3.33 29.36 17.12
CA ASP A 19 -4.24 28.36 16.56
C ASP A 19 -3.99 26.91 17.02
N PRO A 20 -5.06 26.12 17.32
CA PRO A 20 -4.88 24.69 17.51
C PRO A 20 -4.14 24.13 16.29
N PRO A 21 -3.23 23.15 16.48
CA PRO A 21 -2.60 22.50 15.34
C PRO A 21 -3.70 22.09 14.36
N ASP A 22 -3.54 22.41 13.09
CA ASP A 22 -4.49 21.97 12.08
C ASP A 22 -4.42 20.44 12.02
N LEU A 23 -5.33 19.80 12.76
CA LEU A 23 -5.46 18.35 12.83
C LEU A 23 -6.26 17.81 11.64
N SER A 24 -6.72 18.65 10.70
CA SER A 24 -7.44 18.21 9.50
C SER A 24 -6.69 17.14 8.68
N PRO A 25 -5.35 17.18 8.54
CA PRO A 25 -4.60 16.10 7.90
C PRO A 25 -4.61 14.80 8.72
N MET A 26 -4.51 14.90 10.06
CA MET A 26 -4.61 13.74 10.95
C MET A 26 -6.02 13.15 10.98
N ALA A 27 -7.05 13.97 10.83
CA ALA A 27 -8.44 13.53 10.77
C ALA A 27 -8.68 12.57 9.59
N LYS A 28 -7.98 12.74 8.45
CA LYS A 28 -8.01 11.78 7.34
C LYS A 28 -7.35 10.44 7.68
N SER A 29 -6.24 10.44 8.44
CA SER A 29 -5.59 9.19 8.89
C SER A 29 -6.33 8.45 10.02
N LEU A 30 -7.29 9.11 10.67
CA LEU A 30 -8.14 8.50 11.70
C LEU A 30 -9.44 7.91 11.13
N ASP A 31 -9.62 7.98 9.81
CA ASP A 31 -10.74 7.36 9.13
C ASP A 31 -10.54 5.85 9.01
N VAL A 32 -11.54 5.08 9.44
CA VAL A 32 -11.49 3.61 9.36
C VAL A 32 -11.40 3.12 7.91
N GLY A 33 -11.97 3.86 6.95
CA GLY A 33 -11.86 3.55 5.54
C GLY A 33 -10.45 3.75 5.00
N PHE A 34 -9.73 4.78 5.46
CA PHE A 34 -8.32 4.96 5.12
C PHE A 34 -7.44 3.82 5.65
N GLU A 35 -7.63 3.38 6.90
CA GLU A 35 -6.86 2.28 7.47
C GLU A 35 -7.18 0.94 6.78
N GLU A 36 -8.46 0.65 6.49
CA GLU A 36 -8.86 -0.54 5.71
C GLU A 36 -8.22 -0.53 4.32
N ALA A 37 -8.24 0.62 3.63
CA ALA A 37 -7.59 0.83 2.35
C ALA A 37 -6.07 0.58 2.42
N ALA A 38 -5.38 1.09 3.44
CA ALA A 38 -3.95 0.85 3.65
C ALA A 38 -3.64 -0.63 3.92
N ILE A 39 -4.47 -1.31 4.72
CA ILE A 39 -4.34 -2.75 4.98
C ILE A 39 -4.51 -3.56 3.68
N LEU A 40 -5.53 -3.27 2.88
CA LEU A 40 -5.76 -3.94 1.60
C LEU A 40 -4.58 -3.74 0.62
N PHE A 41 -4.04 -2.51 0.55
CA PHE A 41 -2.87 -2.22 -0.27
C PHE A 41 -1.63 -3.01 0.18
N ASN A 42 -1.39 -3.12 1.49
CA ASN A 42 -0.30 -3.89 2.06
C ASN A 42 -0.45 -5.39 1.82
N ILE A 43 -1.67 -5.94 1.93
CA ILE A 43 -1.98 -7.34 1.58
C ILE A 43 -1.64 -7.61 0.12
N SER A 44 -2.07 -6.73 -0.78
CA SER A 44 -1.74 -6.87 -2.21
C SER A 44 -0.24 -6.85 -2.45
N SER A 45 0.46 -5.85 -1.89
CA SER A 45 1.91 -5.69 -2.02
C SER A 45 2.68 -6.92 -1.56
N LEU A 46 2.31 -7.48 -0.40
CA LEU A 46 2.92 -8.70 0.12
C LEU A 46 2.74 -9.87 -0.86
N HIS A 47 1.52 -10.08 -1.35
CA HIS A 47 1.22 -11.14 -2.30
C HIS A 47 1.95 -10.95 -3.63
N THR A 48 2.03 -9.73 -4.16
CA THR A 48 2.84 -9.41 -5.35
C THR A 48 4.30 -9.79 -5.14
N ILE A 49 4.89 -9.45 -3.99
CA ILE A 49 6.29 -9.78 -3.67
C ILE A 49 6.49 -11.30 -3.58
N LEU A 50 5.58 -12.03 -2.93
CA LEU A 50 5.67 -13.49 -2.82
C LEU A 50 5.52 -14.17 -4.18
N GLY A 51 4.53 -13.78 -4.99
CA GLY A 51 4.34 -14.30 -6.35
C GLY A 51 5.49 -13.97 -7.31
N ALA A 52 6.17 -12.83 -7.11
CA ALA A 52 7.37 -12.47 -7.85
C ALA A 52 8.61 -13.27 -7.41
N LYS A 53 8.67 -13.72 -6.16
CA LYS A 53 9.76 -14.55 -5.61
C LYS A 53 9.64 -16.03 -5.98
N GLU A 54 8.47 -16.49 -6.37
CA GLU A 54 8.29 -17.88 -6.84
C GLU A 54 9.10 -18.17 -8.09
N ARG A 55 9.77 -19.34 -8.11
CA ARG A 55 10.70 -19.72 -9.18
C ARG A 55 10.01 -20.14 -10.48
N ARG A 56 8.75 -20.58 -10.42
CA ARG A 56 7.91 -20.98 -11.57
C ARG A 56 8.58 -22.02 -12.49
N ILE A 57 9.35 -22.92 -11.89
CA ILE A 57 10.12 -23.96 -12.61
C ILE A 57 9.30 -25.24 -12.83
N ASP A 58 8.22 -25.41 -12.08
CA ASP A 58 7.34 -26.56 -12.14
C ASP A 58 5.87 -26.11 -11.99
N ALA A 59 4.95 -27.02 -12.29
CA ALA A 59 3.51 -26.72 -12.25
C ALA A 59 3.04 -26.28 -10.86
N ASP A 60 3.68 -26.73 -9.78
CA ASP A 60 3.25 -26.41 -8.43
C ASP A 60 3.73 -25.02 -8.00
N SER A 61 4.99 -24.68 -8.26
CA SER A 61 5.51 -23.31 -8.08
C SER A 61 4.81 -22.31 -8.99
N MET A 62 4.39 -22.70 -10.20
CA MET A 62 3.53 -21.87 -11.05
C MET A 62 2.17 -21.64 -10.40
N LYS A 63 1.49 -22.68 -9.89
CA LYS A 63 0.20 -22.54 -9.18
C LYS A 63 0.34 -21.62 -7.97
N VAL A 64 1.39 -21.79 -7.15
CA VAL A 64 1.64 -20.94 -5.98
C VAL A 64 1.81 -19.48 -6.38
N ALA A 65 2.60 -19.20 -7.43
CA ALA A 65 2.74 -17.85 -7.97
C ALA A 65 1.38 -17.28 -8.43
N CYS A 66 0.59 -18.07 -9.15
CA CYS A 66 -0.74 -17.68 -9.63
C CYS A 66 -1.69 -17.36 -8.47
N THR A 67 -1.68 -18.18 -7.41
CA THR A 67 -2.49 -17.93 -6.22
C THR A 67 -2.13 -16.60 -5.58
N HIS A 68 -0.84 -16.28 -5.48
CA HIS A 68 -0.42 -14.98 -4.95
C HIS A 68 -0.91 -13.81 -5.81
N PHE A 69 -0.79 -13.87 -7.14
CA PHE A 69 -1.31 -12.79 -7.99
C PHE A 69 -2.84 -12.68 -7.95
N GLN A 70 -3.57 -13.80 -7.85
CA GLN A 70 -5.03 -13.80 -7.64
C GLN A 70 -5.41 -13.11 -6.33
N CYS A 71 -4.72 -13.43 -5.23
CA CYS A 71 -4.95 -12.78 -3.95
C CYS A 71 -4.62 -11.27 -3.99
N ALA A 72 -3.54 -10.90 -4.69
CA ALA A 72 -3.16 -9.50 -4.86
C ALA A 72 -4.18 -8.71 -5.70
N ALA A 73 -4.69 -9.30 -6.79
CA ALA A 73 -5.74 -8.74 -7.64
C ALA A 73 -7.03 -8.52 -6.83
N TRP A 74 -7.49 -9.55 -6.12
CA TRP A 74 -8.69 -9.46 -5.27
C TRP A 74 -8.60 -8.34 -4.24
N ALA A 75 -7.45 -8.16 -3.59
CA ALA A 75 -7.26 -7.10 -2.60
C ALA A 75 -7.34 -5.70 -3.23
N LEU A 76 -6.77 -5.50 -4.42
CA LEU A 76 -6.82 -4.21 -5.15
C LEU A 76 -8.22 -3.94 -5.74
N GLU A 77 -8.92 -4.96 -6.21
CA GLU A 77 -10.32 -4.84 -6.64
C GLU A 77 -11.21 -4.48 -5.47
N THR A 78 -11.06 -5.16 -4.34
CA THR A 78 -11.79 -4.86 -3.10
C THR A 78 -11.51 -3.43 -2.63
N PHE A 79 -10.25 -2.98 -2.69
CA PHE A 79 -9.90 -1.59 -2.43
C PHE A 79 -10.67 -0.64 -3.34
N ALA A 80 -10.61 -0.88 -4.66
CA ALA A 80 -11.19 0.01 -5.66
C ALA A 80 -12.72 0.04 -5.58
N GLU A 81 -13.37 -1.06 -5.20
CA GLU A 81 -14.83 -1.13 -5.02
C GLU A 81 -15.30 -0.42 -3.76
N ARG A 82 -14.62 -0.63 -2.62
CA ARG A 82 -15.08 -0.18 -1.30
C ARG A 82 -14.63 1.23 -0.93
N HIS A 83 -13.48 1.67 -1.43
CA HIS A 83 -12.90 2.97 -1.11
C HIS A 83 -12.96 3.91 -2.32
N TYR A 84 -14.07 3.84 -3.07
CA TYR A 84 -14.34 4.70 -4.22
C TYR A 84 -14.73 6.12 -3.78
N ALA A 85 -13.74 6.88 -3.29
CA ALA A 85 -13.87 8.31 -3.03
C ALA A 85 -12.48 8.93 -3.16
N ALA A 86 -12.21 9.52 -4.33
CA ALA A 86 -12.26 10.97 -4.54
C ALA A 86 -11.31 11.71 -3.58
N GLU A 87 -10.15 12.09 -4.10
CA GLU A 87 -9.08 12.85 -3.42
C GLU A 87 -8.14 12.08 -2.49
N ALA A 88 -7.96 10.77 -2.69
CA ALA A 88 -6.72 10.11 -2.26
C ALA A 88 -5.54 10.67 -3.08
N SER A 89 -5.01 11.82 -2.68
CA SER A 89 -3.84 12.42 -3.29
C SER A 89 -2.61 11.56 -2.97
N GLY A 90 -2.08 10.86 -3.97
CA GLY A 90 -0.88 10.05 -3.84
C GLY A 90 -0.95 8.69 -4.55
N ASP A 91 -0.27 7.73 -3.95
CA ASP A 91 -0.13 6.30 -4.29
C ASP A 91 -1.42 5.47 -4.12
N LEU A 92 -2.47 6.06 -3.55
CA LEU A 92 -3.78 5.44 -3.33
C LEU A 92 -4.87 5.90 -4.30
N ASN A 93 -4.49 6.53 -5.41
CA ASN A 93 -5.44 6.91 -6.47
C ASN A 93 -6.11 5.67 -7.08
N THR A 94 -7.44 5.68 -7.16
CA THR A 94 -8.26 4.58 -7.67
C THR A 94 -7.89 4.11 -9.08
N ASP A 95 -7.46 5.02 -9.97
CA ASP A 95 -7.04 4.63 -11.33
C ASP A 95 -5.73 3.83 -11.31
N LEU A 96 -4.79 4.23 -10.45
CA LEU A 96 -3.57 3.48 -10.22
C LEU A 96 -3.89 2.10 -9.61
N ILE A 97 -4.77 2.05 -8.62
CA ILE A 97 -5.16 0.79 -7.98
C ILE A 97 -5.84 -0.16 -8.99
N ARG A 98 -6.71 0.35 -9.87
CA ARG A 98 -7.30 -0.45 -10.95
C ARG A 98 -6.26 -0.95 -11.94
N ALA A 99 -5.30 -0.10 -12.32
CA ALA A 99 -4.21 -0.50 -13.20
C ALA A 99 -3.35 -1.60 -12.56
N LEU A 100 -3.06 -1.49 -11.25
CA LEU A 100 -2.35 -2.51 -10.49
C LEU A 100 -3.16 -3.81 -10.41
N ALA A 101 -4.47 -3.74 -10.18
CA ALA A 101 -5.34 -4.92 -10.16
C ALA A 101 -5.28 -5.66 -11.50
N GLN A 102 -5.40 -4.92 -12.61
CA GLN A 102 -5.25 -5.48 -13.95
C GLN A 102 -3.87 -6.08 -14.17
N LEU A 103 -2.81 -5.45 -13.69
CA LEU A 103 -1.45 -5.98 -13.77
C LEU A 103 -1.32 -7.32 -13.04
N MET A 104 -1.93 -7.45 -11.87
CA MET A 104 -1.95 -8.72 -11.13
C MET A 104 -2.74 -9.78 -11.88
N THR A 105 -3.87 -9.43 -12.47
CA THR A 105 -4.70 -10.35 -13.27
C THR A 105 -3.99 -10.83 -14.55
N VAL A 106 -3.27 -9.97 -15.27
CA VAL A 106 -2.47 -10.39 -16.45
C VAL A 106 -1.18 -11.12 -16.07
N SER A 107 -0.75 -11.01 -14.80
CA SER A 107 0.35 -11.83 -14.25
C SER A 107 -0.08 -13.27 -13.99
N LEU A 108 -1.40 -13.55 -14.06
CA LEU A 108 -1.94 -14.89 -14.20
C LEU A 108 -1.68 -15.36 -15.64
N PRO A 109 -1.21 -16.59 -15.81
CA PRO A 109 -0.27 -16.96 -16.86
C PRO A 109 -0.74 -16.60 -18.26
N LEU A 110 0.04 -15.73 -18.92
CA LEU A 110 0.29 -15.75 -20.37
C LEU A 110 1.15 -16.97 -20.78
N THR A 111 0.96 -18.13 -20.15
CA THR A 111 1.57 -19.39 -20.58
C THR A 111 0.48 -20.31 -21.13
N GLY A 112 0.16 -20.07 -22.39
CA GLY A 112 -0.55 -20.97 -23.30
C GLY A 112 0.08 -20.83 -24.67
#